data_AF-A0A1E4MAD1-F1
#
_entry.id   AF-A0A1E4MAD1-F1
#
_cell.length_a   1.000
_cell.length_b   1.000
_cell.length_c   1.000
_cell.angle_alpha   90.00
_cell.angle_beta   90.00
_cell.angle_gamma   90.00
#
_symmetry.space_group_name_H-M   'P 1'
#
loop_
_entity.id
_entity.type
_entity.pdbx_description
1 polymer ?
#
loop_
_entity_poly.entity_id
_entity_poly.type
_entity_poly.pdbx_seq_one_letter_code
_entity_poly.pdbx_strand_id
1 'polypeptide(L)'
;MTDIHAPSAPARLYSQTNHDERGNFHYQGDLYRAGDNLATLAARIEGHLKSKFPDTRCAIRTEKFAGGRKVIAEILDTPTDLTPSDAQNSFFVEVRDQMERFGFTRSNLLQDFHTCSFYCEARIGQAYWAALAARRGAKNPVQAKLSLAAFKKQVRAGDILKLIDAPAGHRALGTTRAITHVRSGDMILEGRSYLSLPRASAFACDGKLVRISIGSEYDPDAHLLYEWQRRDAS
;
A
#
# COMPACT_ATOMS: atom_id res chain seq x y z
N MET A 1 39.79 -36.13 -17.96
CA MET A 1 39.23 -34.93 -18.60
C MET A 1 38.03 -34.53 -17.78
N THR A 2 38.18 -33.52 -16.92
CA THR A 2 37.14 -33.03 -16.01
C THR A 2 36.20 -32.12 -16.79
N ASP A 3 34.98 -32.59 -17.06
CA ASP A 3 33.92 -31.75 -17.58
C ASP A 3 33.52 -30.72 -16.53
N ILE A 4 33.86 -29.47 -16.79
CA ILE A 4 33.41 -28.32 -16.03
C ILE A 4 31.96 -28.10 -16.45
N HIS A 5 31.01 -28.48 -15.59
CA HIS A 5 29.61 -28.10 -15.77
C HIS A 5 29.53 -26.57 -15.87
N ALA A 6 29.24 -26.07 -17.07
CA ALA A 6 28.86 -24.68 -17.26
C ALA A 6 27.67 -24.35 -16.34
N PRO A 7 27.64 -23.17 -15.68
CA PRO A 7 26.49 -22.79 -14.87
C PRO A 7 25.24 -22.80 -15.75
N SER A 8 24.26 -23.64 -15.39
CA SER A 8 23.00 -23.73 -16.11
C SER A 8 22.34 -22.35 -16.18
N ALA A 9 21.76 -22.01 -17.32
CA ALA A 9 21.00 -20.77 -17.46
C ALA A 9 20.00 -20.59 -16.29
N PRO A 10 19.82 -19.35 -15.79
CA PRO A 10 18.93 -19.11 -14.68
C PRO A 10 17.51 -19.59 -15.00
N ALA A 11 16.86 -20.22 -14.01
CA ALA A 11 15.49 -20.70 -14.16
C ALA A 11 14.57 -19.53 -14.55
N ARG A 12 13.80 -19.70 -15.62
CA ARG A 12 12.84 -18.70 -16.12
C ARG A 12 11.77 -18.44 -15.03
N LEU A 13 11.41 -17.17 -14.84
CA LEU A 13 10.37 -16.80 -13.88
C LEU A 13 8.97 -16.99 -14.45
N TYR A 14 7.96 -17.09 -13.57
CA TYR A 14 6.57 -17.28 -13.98
C TYR A 14 6.10 -16.13 -14.87
N SER A 15 6.35 -14.89 -14.44
CA SER A 15 5.99 -13.66 -15.17
C SER A 15 6.65 -13.53 -16.54
N GLN A 16 7.78 -14.22 -16.75
CA GLN A 16 8.56 -14.22 -18.00
C GLN A 16 8.15 -15.37 -18.93
N THR A 17 7.19 -16.20 -18.53
CA THR A 17 6.73 -17.34 -19.32
C THR A 17 5.60 -16.90 -20.24
N ASN A 18 5.80 -17.06 -21.54
CA ASN A 18 4.79 -16.74 -22.54
C ASN A 18 3.88 -17.94 -22.79
N HIS A 19 2.67 -17.66 -23.29
CA HIS A 19 1.82 -18.67 -23.88
C HIS A 19 2.40 -19.07 -25.24
N ASP A 20 2.19 -20.33 -25.64
CA ASP A 20 2.48 -20.77 -27.00
C ASP A 20 1.43 -20.25 -28.00
N GLU A 21 1.64 -20.52 -29.29
CA GLU A 21 0.75 -20.11 -30.39
C GLU A 21 -0.68 -20.66 -30.25
N ARG A 22 -0.88 -21.72 -29.46
CA ARG A 22 -2.18 -22.37 -29.21
C ARG A 22 -2.81 -21.91 -27.89
N GLY A 23 -2.22 -20.92 -27.22
CA GLY A 23 -2.67 -20.41 -25.93
C GLY A 23 -2.35 -21.34 -24.76
N ASN A 24 -1.49 -22.35 -24.93
CA ASN A 24 -1.05 -23.15 -23.79
C ASN A 24 0.01 -22.38 -23.00
N PHE A 25 -0.15 -22.41 -21.68
CA PHE A 25 0.82 -21.94 -20.72
C PHE A 25 1.33 -23.14 -19.92
N HIS A 26 2.65 -23.27 -19.84
CA HIS A 26 3.29 -24.28 -19.02
C HIS A 26 4.42 -23.66 -18.23
N TYR A 27 4.29 -23.70 -16.92
CA TYR A 27 5.32 -23.29 -15.99
C TYR A 27 5.54 -24.38 -14.94
N GLN A 28 6.80 -24.72 -14.70
CA GLN A 28 7.21 -25.52 -13.57
C GLN A 28 8.43 -24.88 -12.95
N GLY A 29 8.30 -24.51 -11.68
CA GLY A 29 9.38 -23.92 -10.92
C GLY A 29 10.48 -24.92 -10.61
N ASP A 30 11.72 -24.42 -10.52
CA ASP A 30 12.92 -25.22 -10.25
C ASP A 30 12.99 -25.73 -8.80
N LEU A 31 12.21 -25.15 -7.88
CA LEU A 31 12.11 -25.56 -6.48
C LEU A 31 10.87 -26.42 -6.18
N TYR A 32 10.07 -26.73 -7.21
CA TYR A 32 8.90 -27.59 -7.10
C TYR A 32 9.27 -28.98 -6.59
N ARG A 33 8.47 -29.50 -5.64
CA ARG A 33 8.55 -30.88 -5.17
C ARG A 33 7.16 -31.49 -5.17
N ALA A 34 7.03 -32.63 -5.85
CA ALA A 34 5.77 -33.37 -5.86
C ALA A 34 5.44 -33.88 -4.45
N GLY A 35 4.17 -33.78 -4.07
CA GLY A 35 3.66 -34.30 -2.79
C GLY A 35 3.84 -33.40 -1.57
N ASP A 36 4.43 -32.20 -1.71
CA ASP A 36 4.51 -31.24 -0.61
C ASP A 36 3.12 -30.88 -0.08
N ASN A 37 2.86 -31.18 1.20
CA ASN A 37 1.65 -30.70 1.87
C ASN A 37 1.69 -29.16 2.03
N LEU A 38 0.54 -28.53 2.31
CA LEU A 38 0.44 -27.06 2.33
C LEU A 38 1.31 -26.40 3.40
N ALA A 39 1.47 -27.03 4.57
CA ALA A 39 2.29 -26.49 5.65
C ALA A 39 3.79 -26.55 5.30
N THR A 40 4.25 -27.69 4.78
CA THR A 40 5.63 -27.85 4.31
C THR A 40 5.96 -26.88 3.18
N LEU A 41 5.04 -26.73 2.21
CA LEU A 41 5.21 -25.75 1.13
C LEU A 41 5.35 -24.33 1.69
N ALA A 42 4.44 -23.92 2.57
CA ALA A 42 4.45 -22.57 3.15
C ALA A 42 5.73 -22.27 3.92
N ALA A 43 6.21 -23.21 4.74
CA ALA A 43 7.46 -23.05 5.49
C ALA A 43 8.69 -22.92 4.56
N ARG A 44 8.73 -23.70 3.47
CA ARG A 44 9.80 -23.60 2.46
C ARG A 44 9.77 -22.27 1.70
N ILE A 45 8.58 -21.83 1.29
CA ILE A 45 8.38 -20.52 0.65
C ILE A 45 8.82 -19.40 1.61
N GLU A 46 8.41 -19.45 2.88
CA GLU A 46 8.79 -18.45 3.88
C GLU A 46 10.30 -18.34 4.04
N GLY A 47 10.99 -19.49 4.20
CA GLY A 47 12.45 -19.51 4.31
C GLY A 47 13.14 -18.96 3.06
N HIS A 48 12.60 -19.26 1.86
CA HIS A 48 13.13 -18.74 0.60
C HIS A 48 12.93 -17.24 0.46
N LEU A 49 11.73 -16.72 0.76
CA LEU A 49 11.46 -15.29 0.68
C LEU A 49 12.35 -14.51 1.67
N LYS A 50 12.56 -15.02 2.90
CA LYS A 50 13.50 -14.41 3.86
C LYS A 50 14.93 -14.35 3.32
N SER A 51 15.37 -15.39 2.58
CA SER A 51 16.69 -15.39 1.96
C SER A 51 16.79 -14.46 0.74
N LYS A 52 15.70 -14.29 -0.02
CA LYS A 52 15.69 -13.47 -1.23
C LYS A 52 15.46 -11.99 -0.98
N PHE A 53 14.70 -11.67 0.06
CA PHE A 53 14.37 -10.31 0.44
C PHE A 53 14.76 -10.07 1.91
N PRO A 54 16.07 -10.01 2.23
CA PRO A 54 16.54 -9.95 3.63
C PRO A 54 16.04 -8.72 4.37
N ASP A 55 15.83 -7.61 3.66
CA ASP A 55 15.33 -6.35 4.22
C ASP A 55 13.79 -6.23 4.16
N THR A 56 13.10 -7.29 3.72
CA THR A 56 11.63 -7.32 3.66
C THR A 56 11.09 -8.30 4.69
N ARG A 57 10.15 -7.81 5.50
CA ARG A 57 9.41 -8.64 6.43
C ARG A 57 8.11 -9.09 5.78
N CYS A 58 7.98 -10.40 5.58
CA CYS A 58 6.76 -11.03 5.09
C CYS A 58 6.17 -11.98 6.13
N ALA A 59 4.85 -12.10 6.16
CA ALA A 59 4.16 -13.22 6.81
C ALA A 59 3.53 -14.12 5.74
N ILE A 60 3.67 -15.44 5.88
CA ILE A 60 3.00 -16.40 5.01
C ILE A 60 1.68 -16.85 5.63
N ARG A 61 0.61 -16.74 4.85
CA ARG A 61 -0.71 -17.28 5.18
C ARG A 61 -1.10 -18.33 4.14
N THR A 62 -1.92 -19.28 4.55
CA THR A 62 -2.42 -20.34 3.66
C THR A 62 -3.92 -20.51 3.78
N GLU A 63 -4.55 -20.86 2.68
CA GLU A 63 -6.00 -21.12 2.60
C GLU A 63 -6.25 -22.41 1.82
N LYS A 64 -7.32 -23.13 2.18
CA LYS A 64 -7.84 -24.28 1.43
C LYS A 64 -9.28 -24.01 1.06
N PHE A 65 -9.67 -24.38 -0.15
CA PHE A 65 -11.03 -24.25 -0.65
C PHE A 65 -11.32 -25.39 -1.63
N ALA A 66 -12.59 -25.54 -2.04
CA ALA A 66 -13.03 -26.67 -2.88
C ALA A 66 -12.25 -26.82 -4.20
N GLY A 67 -11.72 -25.71 -4.73
CA GLY A 67 -10.93 -25.67 -5.97
C GLY A 67 -9.41 -25.73 -5.78
N GLY A 68 -8.90 -25.84 -4.55
CA GLY A 68 -7.46 -25.99 -4.32
C GLY A 68 -6.93 -25.39 -3.03
N ARG A 69 -5.68 -24.94 -3.09
CA ARG A 69 -4.92 -24.38 -1.97
C ARG A 69 -4.25 -23.09 -2.41
N LYS A 70 -4.10 -22.14 -1.48
CA LYS A 70 -3.51 -20.84 -1.75
C LYS A 70 -2.42 -20.51 -0.75
N VAL A 71 -1.38 -19.84 -1.21
CA VAL A 71 -0.31 -19.28 -0.38
C VAL A 71 -0.30 -17.77 -0.61
N ILE A 72 -0.37 -17.02 0.48
CA ILE A 72 -0.41 -15.56 0.48
C ILE A 72 0.85 -15.06 1.19
N ALA A 73 1.65 -14.25 0.51
CA ALA A 73 2.72 -13.47 1.13
C ALA A 73 2.19 -12.08 1.48
N GLU A 74 2.04 -11.83 2.78
CA GLU A 74 1.62 -10.54 3.32
C GLU A 74 2.87 -9.72 3.67
N ILE A 75 3.09 -8.64 2.94
CA ILE A 75 4.24 -7.74 3.10
C ILE A 75 3.97 -6.83 4.29
N LEU A 76 4.78 -6.96 5.33
CA LEU A 76 4.64 -6.26 6.61
C LEU A 76 5.64 -5.12 6.78
N ASP A 77 6.75 -5.18 6.06
CA ASP A 77 7.71 -4.09 5.97
C ASP A 77 8.67 -4.31 4.78
N THR A 78 9.12 -3.24 4.13
CA THR A 78 10.20 -3.23 3.13
C THR A 78 10.79 -1.83 2.98
N PRO A 79 12.10 -1.67 2.69
CA PRO A 79 12.70 -0.37 2.45
C PRO A 79 12.08 0.37 1.25
N THR A 80 11.59 -0.36 0.25
CA THR A 80 10.97 0.23 -0.94
C THR A 80 9.65 0.92 -0.59
N ASP A 81 9.46 2.13 -1.11
CA ASP A 81 8.19 2.83 -1.06
C ASP A 81 7.17 2.19 -2.02
N LEU A 82 6.28 1.37 -1.47
CA LEU A 82 5.14 0.76 -2.16
C LEU A 82 3.86 1.62 -2.12
N THR A 83 3.92 2.93 -1.88
CA THR A 83 2.75 3.81 -2.05
C THR A 83 2.33 3.93 -3.52
N PRO A 84 3.24 4.11 -4.51
CA PRO A 84 2.88 4.17 -5.92
C PRO A 84 2.37 2.81 -6.43
N SER A 85 1.27 2.80 -7.21
CA SER A 85 0.69 1.55 -7.74
C SER A 85 1.66 0.76 -8.61
N ASP A 86 2.51 1.43 -9.39
CA ASP A 86 3.50 0.75 -10.23
C ASP A 86 4.55 0.04 -9.38
N ALA A 87 5.02 0.68 -8.30
CA ALA A 87 5.95 0.07 -7.36
C ALA A 87 5.31 -1.14 -6.64
N GLN A 88 4.04 -1.05 -6.27
CA GLN A 88 3.29 -2.21 -5.72
C GLN A 88 3.24 -3.36 -6.72
N ASN A 89 2.80 -3.07 -7.94
CA ASN A 89 2.62 -4.09 -8.98
C ASN A 89 3.94 -4.79 -9.31
N SER A 90 5.02 -4.01 -9.50
CA SER A 90 6.36 -4.57 -9.74
C SER A 90 6.82 -5.45 -8.58
N PHE A 91 6.70 -4.98 -7.34
CA PHE A 91 7.12 -5.75 -6.18
C PHE A 91 6.27 -7.01 -5.95
N PHE A 92 4.97 -6.95 -6.19
CA PHE A 92 4.09 -8.12 -6.13
C PHE A 92 4.47 -9.16 -7.17
N VAL A 93 4.81 -8.74 -8.40
CA VAL A 93 5.30 -9.65 -9.44
C VAL A 93 6.60 -10.33 -8.99
N GLU A 94 7.56 -9.58 -8.46
CA GLU A 94 8.83 -10.13 -7.96
C GLU A 94 8.64 -11.16 -6.85
N VAL A 95 7.81 -10.85 -5.85
CA VAL A 95 7.50 -11.77 -4.74
C VAL A 95 6.80 -13.02 -5.26
N ARG A 96 5.80 -12.85 -6.12
CA ARG A 96 5.07 -13.99 -6.72
C ARG A 96 5.99 -14.86 -7.55
N ASP A 97 6.86 -14.28 -8.37
CA ASP A 97 7.84 -15.04 -9.15
C ASP A 97 8.73 -15.93 -8.26
N GLN A 98 9.12 -15.45 -7.08
CA GLN A 98 9.88 -16.28 -6.14
C GLN A 98 9.03 -17.39 -5.48
N MET A 99 7.74 -17.15 -5.25
CA MET A 99 6.82 -18.14 -4.71
C MET A 99 6.48 -19.23 -5.75
N GLU A 100 6.17 -18.82 -6.98
CA GLU A 100 5.79 -19.71 -8.10
C GLU A 100 6.88 -20.74 -8.40
N ARG A 101 8.15 -20.44 -8.12
CA ARG A 101 9.27 -21.41 -8.23
C ARG A 101 9.05 -22.71 -7.44
N PHE A 102 8.17 -22.72 -6.45
CA PHE A 102 7.81 -23.92 -5.68
C PHE A 102 6.63 -24.70 -6.25
N GLY A 103 6.06 -24.27 -7.37
CA GLY A 103 4.85 -24.81 -7.94
C GLY A 103 4.95 -25.12 -9.43
N PHE A 104 3.83 -25.54 -9.97
CA PHE A 104 3.58 -25.59 -11.40
C PHE A 104 2.23 -24.98 -11.71
N THR A 105 2.10 -24.52 -12.95
CA THR A 105 0.84 -24.09 -13.56
C THR A 105 0.80 -24.57 -15.00
N ARG A 106 -0.32 -25.17 -15.38
CA ARG A 106 -0.66 -25.51 -16.75
C ARG A 106 -2.03 -24.96 -17.05
N SER A 107 -2.15 -24.15 -18.09
CA SER A 107 -3.45 -23.60 -18.46
C SER A 107 -3.57 -23.42 -19.96
N ASN A 108 -4.81 -23.41 -20.43
CA ASN A 108 -5.19 -22.94 -21.74
C ASN A 108 -6.50 -22.18 -21.59
N LEU A 109 -6.42 -20.85 -21.67
CA LEU A 109 -7.57 -19.96 -21.49
C LEU A 109 -8.61 -20.11 -22.62
N LEU A 110 -8.19 -20.55 -23.81
CA LEU A 110 -9.09 -20.79 -24.94
C LEU A 110 -9.91 -22.08 -24.76
N GLN A 111 -9.53 -22.93 -23.81
CA GLN A 111 -10.18 -24.21 -23.52
C GLN A 111 -10.72 -24.28 -22.08
N ASP A 112 -10.82 -23.14 -21.40
CA ASP A 112 -11.24 -23.05 -19.99
C ASP A 112 -10.49 -24.00 -19.05
N PHE A 113 -9.23 -24.31 -19.39
CA PHE A 113 -8.40 -25.24 -18.65
C PHE A 113 -7.41 -24.48 -17.77
N HIS A 114 -7.41 -24.75 -16.47
CA HIS A 114 -6.41 -24.25 -15.55
C HIS A 114 -6.14 -25.27 -14.44
N THR A 115 -4.88 -25.66 -14.28
CA THR A 115 -4.43 -26.48 -13.17
C THR A 115 -3.12 -25.92 -12.62
N CYS A 116 -3.05 -25.82 -11.30
CA CYS A 116 -1.85 -25.35 -10.61
C CYS A 116 -1.67 -26.12 -9.31
N SER A 117 -0.45 -26.16 -8.81
CA SER A 117 -0.15 -26.78 -7.52
C SER A 117 -0.68 -25.99 -6.31
N PHE A 118 -0.77 -24.66 -6.45
CA PHE A 118 -1.38 -23.74 -5.50
C PHE A 118 -1.62 -22.39 -6.19
N TYR A 119 -2.54 -21.60 -5.65
CA TYR A 119 -2.76 -20.21 -6.05
C TYR A 119 -1.82 -19.29 -5.26
N CYS A 120 -1.19 -18.35 -5.95
CA CYS A 120 -0.22 -17.43 -5.36
C CYS A 120 -0.77 -16.00 -5.27
N GLU A 121 -0.61 -15.36 -4.11
CA GLU A 121 -0.92 -13.94 -3.91
C GLU A 121 0.19 -13.25 -3.12
N ALA A 122 0.58 -12.06 -3.56
CA ALA A 122 1.36 -11.12 -2.77
C ALA A 122 0.48 -9.89 -2.50
N ARG A 123 0.47 -9.40 -1.26
CA ARG A 123 -0.33 -8.23 -0.86
C ARG A 123 0.36 -7.44 0.23
N ILE A 124 0.00 -6.16 0.34
CA ILE A 124 0.42 -5.33 1.47
C ILE A 124 -0.44 -5.64 2.69
N GLY A 125 0.21 -5.95 3.80
CA GLY A 125 -0.45 -6.06 5.10
C GLY A 125 -0.57 -4.71 5.79
N GLN A 126 -1.52 -4.59 6.73
CA GLN A 126 -1.76 -3.33 7.45
C GLN A 126 -0.50 -2.81 8.18
N ALA A 127 0.34 -3.72 8.69
CA ALA A 127 1.56 -3.38 9.42
C ALA A 127 2.60 -2.61 8.57
N TYR A 128 2.56 -2.79 7.24
CA TYR A 128 3.47 -2.10 6.32
C TYR A 128 3.27 -0.59 6.36
N TRP A 129 2.01 -0.12 6.35
CA TRP A 129 1.73 1.31 6.34
C TRP A 129 2.20 2.00 7.63
N ALA A 130 2.06 1.34 8.77
CA ALA A 130 2.60 1.83 10.04
C ALA A 130 4.13 1.89 10.03
N ALA A 131 4.80 0.87 9.48
CA ALA A 131 6.26 0.86 9.36
C ALA A 131 6.78 1.94 8.41
N LEU A 132 6.08 2.15 7.29
CA LEU A 132 6.38 3.17 6.30
C LEU A 132 6.26 4.58 6.88
N ALA A 133 5.18 4.85 7.62
CA ALA A 133 4.97 6.10 8.34
C ALA A 133 6.10 6.37 9.35
N ALA A 134 6.50 5.35 10.11
CA ALA A 134 7.61 5.45 11.06
C ALA A 134 8.95 5.80 10.39
N ARG A 135 9.22 5.26 9.19
CA ARG A 135 10.45 5.55 8.42
C ARG A 135 10.47 6.94 7.80
N ARG A 136 9.36 7.37 7.19
CA ARG A 136 9.30 8.70 6.54
C ARG A 136 9.24 9.84 7.53
N GLY A 137 8.83 9.56 8.77
CA GLY A 137 8.43 10.57 9.72
C GLY A 137 7.10 11.21 9.30
N ALA A 138 6.55 12.04 10.18
CA ALA A 138 5.28 12.70 9.89
C ALA A 138 5.43 13.62 8.67
N LYS A 139 4.77 13.27 7.56
CA LYS A 139 4.59 14.20 6.43
C LYS A 139 3.89 15.45 6.96
N ASN A 140 4.49 16.62 6.72
CA ASN A 140 4.06 17.93 7.22
C ASN A 140 3.80 17.97 8.74
N PRO A 141 4.85 18.01 9.57
CA PRO A 141 4.69 18.06 11.02
C PRO A 141 4.03 19.38 11.43
N VAL A 142 2.91 19.29 12.15
CA VAL A 142 2.24 20.43 12.79
C VAL A 142 2.25 20.20 14.29
N GLN A 143 2.84 21.13 15.05
CA GLN A 143 2.83 21.07 16.51
C GLN A 143 1.41 21.29 17.02
N ALA A 144 0.87 20.37 17.82
CA ALA A 144 -0.49 20.46 18.35
C ALA A 144 -0.60 21.47 19.52
N LYS A 145 -0.34 22.77 19.24
CA LYS A 145 -0.45 23.86 20.23
C LYS A 145 -1.90 24.20 20.56
N LEU A 146 -2.81 24.04 19.59
CA LEU A 146 -4.24 24.25 19.75
C LEU A 146 -4.97 22.91 19.64
N SER A 147 -5.78 22.59 20.65
CA SER A 147 -6.72 21.47 20.57
C SER A 147 -7.84 21.78 19.57
N LEU A 148 -8.51 20.75 19.05
CA LEU A 148 -9.65 20.92 18.15
C LEU A 148 -10.74 21.80 18.78
N ALA A 149 -10.98 21.66 20.09
CA ALA A 149 -11.96 22.48 20.80
C ALA A 149 -11.53 23.96 20.89
N ALA A 150 -10.25 24.22 21.16
CA ALA A 150 -9.71 25.58 21.18
C ALA A 150 -9.73 26.22 19.79
N PHE A 151 -9.38 25.45 18.75
CA PHE A 151 -9.47 25.87 17.37
C PHE A 151 -10.91 26.26 16.97
N LYS A 152 -11.90 25.39 17.24
CA LYS A 152 -13.32 25.68 17.00
C LYS A 152 -13.79 26.96 17.71
N LYS A 153 -13.26 27.24 18.90
CA LYS A 153 -13.54 28.48 19.63
C LYS A 153 -12.89 29.72 19.03
N GLN A 154 -11.86 29.60 18.21
CA GLN A 154 -11.12 30.74 17.64
C GLN A 154 -11.44 30.99 16.17
N VAL A 155 -11.68 29.94 15.39
CA VAL A 155 -11.98 30.06 13.95
C VAL A 155 -13.34 30.75 13.74
N ARG A 156 -13.42 31.64 12.75
CA ARG A 156 -14.61 32.44 12.46
C ARG A 156 -14.90 32.52 10.97
N ALA A 157 -16.15 32.89 10.65
CA ALA A 157 -16.48 33.35 9.31
C ALA A 157 -15.65 34.59 8.96
N GLY A 158 -15.11 34.63 7.74
CA GLY A 158 -14.19 35.67 7.27
C GLY A 158 -12.71 35.33 7.45
N ASP A 159 -12.35 34.33 8.26
CA ASP A 159 -11.00 33.77 8.24
C ASP A 159 -10.72 33.10 6.88
N ILE A 160 -9.44 32.94 6.56
CA ILE A 160 -9.00 32.41 5.28
C ILE A 160 -8.24 31.10 5.49
N LEU A 161 -8.52 30.11 4.64
CA LEU A 161 -7.76 28.86 4.57
C LEU A 161 -7.16 28.68 3.17
N LYS A 162 -5.86 28.44 3.12
CA LYS A 162 -5.15 28.03 1.91
C LYS A 162 -4.79 26.56 2.01
N LEU A 163 -5.24 25.73 1.07
CA LEU A 163 -4.86 24.32 1.04
C LEU A 163 -3.42 24.20 0.52
N ILE A 164 -2.50 23.73 1.37
CA ILE A 164 -1.07 23.66 1.05
C ILE A 164 -0.55 22.23 0.88
N ASP A 165 -1.23 21.23 1.45
CA ASP A 165 -1.01 19.81 1.12
C ASP A 165 -2.33 19.04 1.17
N ALA A 166 -2.46 18.05 0.30
CA ALA A 166 -3.59 17.13 0.26
C ALA A 166 -3.18 15.82 -0.42
N PRO A 167 -3.85 14.69 -0.12
CA PRO A 167 -3.57 13.42 -0.79
C PRO A 167 -3.96 13.48 -2.28
N ALA A 168 -3.26 12.71 -3.11
CA ALA A 168 -3.64 12.38 -4.50
C ALA A 168 -4.00 13.58 -5.41
N GLY A 169 -3.25 14.69 -5.35
CA GLY A 169 -3.40 15.78 -6.32
C GLY A 169 -4.73 16.52 -6.25
N HIS A 170 -5.23 16.76 -5.03
CA HIS A 170 -6.50 17.46 -4.80
C HIS A 170 -6.61 18.77 -5.60
N ARG A 171 -7.67 18.90 -6.42
CA ARG A 171 -7.88 20.03 -7.36
C ARG A 171 -7.82 21.44 -6.75
N ALA A 172 -8.00 21.55 -5.44
CA ALA A 172 -7.98 22.83 -4.73
C ALA A 172 -6.60 23.14 -4.10
N LEU A 173 -5.57 22.34 -4.36
CA LEU A 173 -4.23 22.56 -3.84
C LEU A 173 -3.70 23.93 -4.32
N GLY A 174 -3.13 24.70 -3.39
CA GLY A 174 -2.70 26.07 -3.61
C GLY A 174 -3.80 27.12 -3.58
N THR A 175 -5.09 26.74 -3.56
CA THR A 175 -6.20 27.71 -3.53
C THR A 175 -6.46 28.24 -2.14
N THR A 176 -6.76 29.54 -2.08
CA THR A 176 -7.13 30.28 -0.88
C THR A 176 -8.63 30.52 -0.89
N ARG A 177 -9.32 30.23 0.21
CA ARG A 177 -10.79 30.39 0.32
C ARG A 177 -11.16 30.97 1.68
N ALA A 178 -12.10 31.90 1.67
CA ALA A 178 -12.69 32.40 2.91
C ALA A 178 -13.64 31.36 3.52
N ILE A 179 -13.67 31.30 4.85
CA ILE A 179 -14.68 30.58 5.61
C ILE A 179 -15.95 31.42 5.59
N THR A 180 -17.04 30.87 5.04
CA THR A 180 -18.34 31.54 5.04
C THR A 180 -19.10 31.21 6.31
N HIS A 181 -19.08 29.95 6.75
CA HIS A 181 -19.74 29.49 7.98
C HIS A 181 -18.88 28.49 8.75
N VAL A 182 -18.95 28.57 10.09
CA VAL A 182 -18.34 27.58 11.01
C VAL A 182 -19.47 26.88 11.75
N ARG A 183 -19.45 25.55 11.77
CA ARG A 183 -20.41 24.70 12.48
C ARG A 183 -19.67 23.74 13.40
N SER A 184 -20.43 22.97 14.20
CA SER A 184 -19.86 22.05 15.18
C SER A 184 -19.07 20.90 14.55
N GLY A 185 -19.51 20.40 13.38
CA GLY A 185 -18.92 19.25 12.67
C GLY A 185 -18.11 19.62 11.43
N ASP A 186 -18.37 20.77 10.82
CA ASP A 186 -17.77 21.19 9.55
C ASP A 186 -17.61 22.71 9.46
N MET A 187 -16.92 23.15 8.41
CA MET A 187 -16.88 24.54 7.99
C MET A 187 -17.19 24.64 6.50
N ILE A 188 -17.90 25.70 6.12
CA ILE A 188 -18.21 25.98 4.72
C ILE A 188 -17.21 27.00 4.23
N LEU A 189 -16.51 26.64 3.15
CA LEU A 189 -15.60 27.52 2.43
C LEU A 189 -16.34 28.13 1.23
N GLU A 190 -15.81 29.24 0.75
CA GLU A 190 -16.22 29.86 -0.51
C GLU A 190 -16.32 28.82 -1.65
N GLY A 191 -17.33 28.99 -2.51
CA GLY A 191 -17.67 28.01 -3.56
C GLY A 191 -18.47 26.80 -3.06
N ARG A 192 -19.13 26.89 -1.89
CA ARG A 192 -19.93 25.82 -1.26
C ARG A 192 -19.13 24.53 -1.03
N SER A 193 -17.86 24.66 -0.73
CA SER A 193 -16.99 23.53 -0.40
C SER A 193 -17.06 23.25 1.09
N TYR A 194 -17.27 22.00 1.48
CA TYR A 194 -17.40 21.60 2.88
C TYR A 194 -16.10 21.00 3.39
N LEU A 195 -15.62 21.46 4.55
CA LEU A 195 -14.48 20.89 5.25
C LEU A 195 -14.96 20.26 6.56
N SER A 196 -14.99 18.94 6.61
CA SER A 196 -15.37 18.18 7.80
C SER A 196 -14.23 18.20 8.83
N LEU A 197 -14.56 18.44 10.09
CA LEU A 197 -13.60 18.42 11.18
C LEU A 197 -13.44 16.98 11.70
N PRO A 198 -12.20 16.50 11.91
CA PRO A 198 -11.95 15.12 12.30
C PRO A 198 -12.21 14.91 13.79
N ARG A 199 -12.00 13.68 14.28
CA ARG A 199 -11.86 13.42 15.72
C ARG A 199 -10.59 14.09 16.26
N ALA A 200 -10.55 14.34 17.56
CA ALA A 200 -9.44 15.05 18.21
C ALA A 200 -8.06 14.39 17.98
N SER A 201 -7.99 13.06 17.93
CA SER A 201 -6.74 12.32 17.66
C SER A 201 -6.19 12.50 16.23
N ALA A 202 -7.02 12.99 15.31
CA ALA A 202 -6.72 13.20 13.90
C ALA A 202 -6.59 14.70 13.56
N PHE A 203 -6.47 15.57 14.56
CA PHE A 203 -6.33 17.02 14.41
C PHE A 203 -5.01 17.52 15.00
N ALA A 204 -4.34 18.43 14.30
CA ALA A 204 -3.24 19.21 14.86
C ALA A 204 -3.30 20.65 14.35
N CYS A 205 -3.01 21.62 15.22
CA CYS A 205 -2.91 23.02 14.83
C CYS A 205 -1.87 23.74 15.68
N ASP A 206 -0.98 24.50 15.05
CA ASP A 206 0.08 25.28 15.72
C ASP A 206 -0.26 26.77 15.86
N GLY A 207 -1.49 27.16 15.49
CA GLY A 207 -1.94 28.56 15.45
C GLY A 207 -1.89 29.18 14.05
N LYS A 208 -1.15 28.58 13.10
CA LYS A 208 -1.06 29.00 11.71
C LYS A 208 -1.36 27.85 10.75
N LEU A 209 -0.76 26.69 10.95
CA LEU A 209 -1.03 25.49 10.18
C LEU A 209 -2.13 24.67 10.87
N VAL A 210 -3.03 24.11 10.05
CA VAL A 210 -4.12 23.24 10.48
C VAL A 210 -4.04 21.95 9.69
N ARG A 211 -3.72 20.85 10.37
CA ARG A 211 -3.68 19.50 9.80
C ARG A 211 -4.91 18.71 10.21
N ILE A 212 -5.60 18.18 9.21
CA ILE A 212 -6.76 17.31 9.36
C ILE A 212 -6.42 15.98 8.71
N SER A 213 -6.18 14.96 9.52
CA SER A 213 -5.95 13.61 9.02
C SER A 213 -7.27 13.04 8.47
N ILE A 214 -7.20 12.56 7.23
CA ILE A 214 -8.31 11.91 6.50
C ILE A 214 -7.93 10.49 6.07
N GLY A 215 -6.81 9.98 6.58
CA GLY A 215 -6.21 8.72 6.20
C GLY A 215 -7.16 7.54 6.37
N SER A 216 -7.01 6.57 5.47
CA SER A 216 -7.68 5.28 5.56
C SER A 216 -6.77 4.24 6.21
N GLU A 217 -7.26 3.01 6.39
CA GLU A 217 -6.42 1.89 6.81
C GLU A 217 -5.27 1.58 5.83
N TYR A 218 -5.39 2.02 4.56
CA TYR A 218 -4.40 1.82 3.51
C TYR A 218 -3.48 3.03 3.28
N ASP A 219 -3.82 4.19 3.84
CA ASP A 219 -2.98 5.40 3.80
C ASP A 219 -3.23 6.20 5.09
N PRO A 220 -2.65 5.78 6.22
CA PRO A 220 -2.90 6.42 7.52
C PRO A 220 -2.33 7.84 7.59
N ASP A 221 -1.38 8.18 6.72
CA ASP A 221 -0.73 9.48 6.65
C ASP A 221 -1.43 10.45 5.68
N ALA A 222 -2.52 10.04 5.03
CA ALA A 222 -3.32 10.94 4.21
C ALA A 222 -3.92 12.06 5.07
N HIS A 223 -3.55 13.31 4.82
CA HIS A 223 -4.06 14.47 5.54
C HIS A 223 -4.22 15.67 4.63
N LEU A 224 -5.17 16.53 4.99
CA LEU A 224 -5.25 17.88 4.48
C LEU A 224 -4.43 18.79 5.38
N LEU A 225 -3.62 19.65 4.78
CA LEU A 225 -2.89 20.71 5.46
C LEU A 225 -3.32 22.06 4.93
N TYR A 226 -3.79 22.90 5.83
CA TYR A 226 -4.18 24.26 5.54
C TYR A 226 -3.25 25.26 6.23
N GLU A 227 -2.96 26.36 5.55
CA GLU A 227 -2.52 27.59 6.21
C GLU A 227 -3.76 28.40 6.58
N TRP A 228 -3.92 28.70 7.87
CA TRP A 228 -4.98 29.51 8.44
C TRP A 228 -4.49 30.92 8.67
N GLN A 229 -5.15 31.86 8.01
CA GLN A 229 -4.96 33.28 8.19
C GLN A 229 -6.20 33.82 8.90
N ARG A 230 -5.98 34.32 10.11
CA ARG A 230 -7.04 34.96 10.88
C ARG A 230 -7.36 36.28 10.22
N ARG A 231 -8.64 36.62 10.17
CA ARG A 231 -9.00 37.99 9.86
C ARG A 231 -8.38 38.90 10.93
N ASP A 232 -7.65 39.93 10.50
CA ASP A 232 -7.17 40.95 11.42
C ASP A 232 -8.39 41.52 12.17
N ALA A 233 -8.31 41.50 13.49
CA ALA A 233 -9.30 42.16 14.34
C ALA A 233 -9.18 43.66 14.07
N SER A 234 -10.00 44.15 13.14
CA SER A 234 -10.29 45.58 12.99
C SER A 234 -11.14 46.05 14.15
#